data_AF-A0A921HAU1-F1
#
_entry.id   AF-A0A921HAU1-F1
#
_cell.length_a   1.000
_cell.length_b   1.000
_cell.length_c   1.000
_cell.angle_alpha   90.00
_cell.angle_beta   90.00
_cell.angle_gamma   90.00
#
_symmetry.space_group_name_H-M   'P 1'
#
loop_
_entity.id
_entity.type
_entity.pdbx_description
1 polymer ?
#
loop_
_entity_poly.entity_id
_entity_poly.type
_entity_poly.pdbx_seq_one_letter_code
_entity_poly.pdbx_strand_id
1 'polypeptide(L)'
;MQEIEHKTDRTFTYIYSHPSSYEPLAQLAFAKGNETPTACYYYHNDQIGIPRELMDEQGKLCWYGNYNGWGKLRESYDLEEEKFIHQPFRLQNQYADEETGLHYNFFRYYEPNIGRFTITTKLGYREN
;
A
#
# COMPACT_ATOMS: atom_id res chain seq x y z
N MET A 1 2.47 0.04 -11.06
CA MET A 1 2.33 1.46 -10.65
C MET A 1 3.71 1.94 -10.22
N GLN A 2 4.08 3.20 -10.49
CA GLN A 2 5.37 3.77 -10.08
C GLN A 2 5.14 5.06 -9.31
N GLU A 3 5.90 5.26 -8.23
CA GLU A 3 5.76 6.39 -7.32
C GLU A 3 7.14 6.96 -6.96
N ILE A 4 7.19 8.28 -6.83
CA ILE A 4 8.42 8.99 -6.48
C ILE A 4 8.27 9.49 -5.05
N GLU A 5 9.15 9.03 -4.17
CA GLU A 5 9.21 9.54 -2.81
C GLU A 5 10.29 10.62 -2.71
N HIS A 6 9.85 11.87 -2.61
CA HIS A 6 10.75 13.03 -2.60
C HIS A 6 11.60 13.15 -1.32
N LYS A 7 11.16 12.57 -0.19
CA LYS A 7 11.90 12.62 1.08
C LYS A 7 13.16 11.75 1.04
N THR A 8 13.07 10.59 0.38
CA THR A 8 14.15 9.59 0.30
C THR A 8 14.91 9.67 -1.02
N ASP A 9 14.48 10.54 -1.96
CA ASP A 9 15.01 10.65 -3.32
C ASP A 9 15.01 9.28 -4.03
N ARG A 10 13.92 8.52 -3.83
CA ARG A 10 13.74 7.18 -4.39
C ARG A 10 12.50 7.10 -5.26
N THR A 11 12.52 6.11 -6.13
CA THR A 11 11.37 5.71 -6.92
C THR A 11 11.01 4.27 -6.60
N PHE A 12 9.73 4.01 -6.38
CA PHE A 12 9.18 2.70 -6.08
C PHE A 12 8.34 2.23 -7.24
N THR A 13 8.58 1.01 -7.69
CA THR A 13 7.75 0.34 -8.69
C THR A 13 7.08 -0.87 -8.04
N TYR A 14 5.76 -0.94 -8.16
CA TYR A 14 4.94 -2.00 -7.61
C TYR A 14 4.52 -3.01 -8.66
N ILE A 15 4.72 -4.28 -8.33
CA ILE A 15 4.34 -5.46 -9.09
C ILE A 15 3.13 -6.09 -8.41
N TYR A 16 2.09 -6.42 -9.17
CA TYR A 16 0.86 -7.05 -8.66
C TYR A 16 0.83 -8.54 -9.03
N SER A 17 0.11 -9.35 -8.23
CA SER A 17 0.06 -10.81 -8.41
C SER A 17 -0.60 -11.27 -9.71
N HIS A 18 -1.53 -10.48 -10.26
CA HIS A 18 -2.24 -10.77 -11.50
C HIS A 18 -2.65 -9.46 -12.21
N PRO A 19 -2.77 -9.41 -13.56
CA PRO A 19 -3.18 -8.21 -14.31
C PRO A 19 -4.49 -7.53 -13.89
N SER A 20 -5.36 -8.21 -13.15
CA SER A 20 -6.65 -7.68 -12.67
C SER A 20 -6.77 -7.70 -11.15
N SER A 21 -5.66 -7.89 -10.46
CA SER A 21 -5.58 -7.88 -9.00
C SER A 21 -4.98 -6.56 -8.52
N TYR A 22 -5.43 -6.10 -7.37
CA TYR A 22 -4.81 -5.00 -6.63
C TYR A 22 -3.97 -5.51 -5.46
N GLU A 23 -3.80 -6.82 -5.36
CA GLU A 23 -2.93 -7.45 -4.38
C GLU A 23 -1.47 -7.25 -4.81
N PRO A 24 -0.67 -6.51 -4.02
CA PRO A 24 0.74 -6.31 -4.33
C PRO A 24 1.52 -7.61 -4.13
N LEU A 25 2.47 -7.86 -5.02
CA LEU A 25 3.38 -9.00 -4.98
C LEU A 25 4.78 -8.58 -4.55
N ALA A 26 5.30 -7.50 -5.12
CA ALA A 26 6.63 -7.00 -4.82
C ALA A 26 6.72 -5.48 -5.02
N GLN A 27 7.67 -4.84 -4.34
CA GLN A 27 8.15 -3.51 -4.71
C GLN A 27 9.64 -3.54 -5.03
N LEU A 28 10.00 -2.74 -6.02
CA LEU A 28 11.37 -2.45 -6.40
C LEU A 28 11.69 -1.01 -6.02
N ALA A 29 12.79 -0.79 -5.33
CA ALA A 29 13.26 0.54 -4.93
C ALA A 29 14.47 0.95 -5.76
N PHE A 30 14.39 2.12 -6.39
CA PHE A 30 15.43 2.71 -7.22
C PHE A 30 15.95 3.98 -6.54
N ALA A 31 17.26 4.10 -6.39
CA ALA A 31 17.86 5.39 -6.05
C ALA A 31 17.75 6.35 -7.25
N LYS A 32 17.65 7.66 -6.99
CA LYS A 32 17.58 8.68 -8.03
C LYS A 32 18.66 8.52 -9.10
N GLY A 33 18.23 8.42 -10.36
CA GLY A 33 19.13 8.30 -11.51
C GLY A 33 19.65 6.88 -11.79
N ASN A 34 19.27 5.88 -10.97
CA ASN A 34 19.58 4.48 -11.27
C ASN A 34 18.48 3.83 -12.10
N GLU A 35 18.88 3.08 -13.13
CA GLU A 35 17.97 2.27 -13.95
C GLU A 35 17.77 0.86 -13.37
N THR A 36 18.68 0.39 -12.53
CA THR A 36 18.59 -0.91 -11.86
C THR A 36 18.01 -0.77 -10.44
N PRO A 37 17.16 -1.70 -9.99
CA PRO A 37 16.69 -1.72 -8.62
C PRO A 37 17.86 -1.84 -7.63
N THR A 38 17.82 -1.03 -6.58
CA THR A 38 18.76 -1.10 -5.45
C THR A 38 18.26 -1.98 -4.31
N ALA A 39 16.96 -2.28 -4.29
CA ALA A 39 16.36 -3.25 -3.38
C ALA A 39 15.07 -3.83 -3.99
N CYS A 40 14.74 -5.05 -3.57
CA CYS A 40 13.49 -5.74 -3.87
C CYS A 40 12.87 -6.24 -2.57
N TYR A 41 11.57 -6.03 -2.40
CA TYR A 41 10.81 -6.54 -1.26
C TYR A 41 9.55 -7.25 -1.72
N TYR A 42 9.23 -8.37 -1.07
CA TYR A 42 8.09 -9.22 -1.36
C TYR A 42 6.99 -9.00 -0.35
N TYR A 43 5.77 -8.86 -0.84
CA TYR A 43 4.58 -8.68 -0.03
C TYR A 43 4.03 -10.03 0.42
N HIS A 44 3.71 -10.13 1.70
CA HIS A 44 2.89 -11.21 2.24
C HIS A 44 1.55 -10.62 2.67
N ASN A 45 0.50 -10.98 1.93
CA ASN A 45 -0.84 -10.47 2.14
C ASN A 45 -1.68 -11.47 2.94
N ASP A 46 -2.69 -10.96 3.64
CA ASP A 46 -3.72 -11.82 4.25
C ASP A 46 -4.74 -12.33 3.22
N GLN A 47 -5.71 -13.14 3.68
CA GLN A 47 -6.72 -13.75 2.80
C GLN A 47 -7.61 -12.75 2.02
N ILE A 48 -7.64 -11.48 2.41
CA ILE A 48 -8.38 -10.43 1.69
C ILE A 48 -7.44 -9.50 0.93
N GLY A 49 -6.14 -9.81 0.84
CA GLY A 49 -5.16 -9.07 0.06
C GLY A 49 -4.59 -7.82 0.75
N ILE A 50 -4.74 -7.68 2.08
CA ILE A 50 -4.07 -6.61 2.83
C ILE A 50 -2.61 -7.02 3.09
N PRO A 51 -1.62 -6.18 2.77
CA PRO A 51 -0.22 -6.40 3.15
C PRO A 51 -0.02 -6.49 4.65
N ARG A 52 0.50 -7.63 5.14
CA ARG A 52 0.82 -7.86 6.55
C ARG A 52 2.32 -7.76 6.82
N GLU A 53 3.13 -8.24 5.89
CA GLU A 53 4.57 -8.30 6.04
C GLU A 53 5.26 -7.97 4.71
N LEU A 54 6.45 -7.39 4.78
CA LEU A 54 7.38 -7.34 3.66
C LEU A 54 8.70 -8.02 4.05
N MET A 55 9.23 -8.83 3.14
CA MET A 55 10.54 -9.46 3.28
C MET A 55 11.49 -9.04 2.17
N ASP A 56 12.79 -9.05 2.44
CA ASP A 56 13.82 -8.89 1.40
C ASP A 56 14.05 -10.18 0.61
N GLU A 57 15.00 -10.12 -0.32
CA GLU A 57 15.41 -11.25 -1.16
C GLU A 57 16.05 -12.42 -0.39
N GLN A 58 16.47 -12.20 0.86
CA GLN A 58 17.00 -13.23 1.75
C GLN A 58 15.92 -13.81 2.67
N GLY A 59 14.67 -13.34 2.56
CA GLY A 59 13.57 -13.76 3.42
C GLY A 59 13.59 -13.13 4.82
N LYS A 60 14.34 -12.04 5.02
CA LYS A 60 14.35 -11.30 6.28
C LYS A 60 13.16 -10.36 6.35
N LEU A 61 12.43 -10.41 7.46
CA LEU A 61 11.31 -9.50 7.73
C LEU A 61 11.81 -8.06 7.84
N CYS A 62 11.32 -7.19 6.96
CA CYS A 62 11.72 -5.80 6.86
C CYS A 62 10.63 -4.85 7.37
N TRP A 63 9.36 -5.20 7.17
CA TRP A 63 8.22 -4.43 7.65
C TRP A 63 7.08 -5.34 8.09
N TYR A 64 6.32 -4.89 9.09
CA TYR A 64 5.10 -5.52 9.56
C TYR A 64 3.99 -4.49 9.78
N GLY A 65 2.74 -4.84 9.47
CA GLY A 65 1.57 -4.00 9.70
C GLY A 65 0.40 -4.73 10.36
N ASN A 66 -0.14 -4.12 11.43
CA ASN A 66 -1.39 -4.53 12.07
C ASN A 66 -2.53 -3.57 11.70
N TYR A 67 -3.68 -4.12 11.34
CA TYR A 67 -4.82 -3.35 10.84
C TYR A 67 -6.08 -3.64 11.64
N ASN A 68 -6.95 -2.64 11.77
CA ASN A 68 -8.31 -2.85 12.27
C ASN A 68 -9.20 -3.53 11.20
N GLY A 69 -10.43 -3.88 11.56
CA GLY A 69 -11.39 -4.52 10.64
C GLY A 69 -11.84 -3.64 9.45
N TRP A 70 -11.54 -2.34 9.48
CA TRP A 70 -11.83 -1.38 8.41
C TRP A 70 -10.59 -1.05 7.58
N GLY A 71 -9.48 -1.76 7.75
CA GLY A 71 -8.26 -1.53 6.99
C GLY A 71 -7.44 -0.33 7.43
N LYS A 72 -7.76 0.30 8.58
CA LYS A 72 -6.88 1.31 9.19
C LYS A 72 -5.66 0.62 9.76
N LEU A 73 -4.46 1.05 9.35
CA LEU A 73 -3.21 0.66 10.01
C LEU A 73 -3.22 1.17 11.46
N ARG A 74 -3.12 0.24 12.41
CA ARG A 74 -3.04 0.53 13.85
C ARG A 74 -1.60 0.72 14.29
N GLU A 75 -0.75 -0.20 13.86
CA GLU A 75 0.66 -0.26 14.22
C GLU A 75 1.42 -0.77 13.01
N SER A 76 2.61 -0.21 12.77
CA SER A 76 3.58 -0.74 11.84
C SER A 76 4.97 -0.63 12.42
N TYR A 77 5.83 -1.58 12.03
CA TYR A 77 7.23 -1.59 12.44
C TYR A 77 8.10 -1.71 11.20
N ASP A 78 8.93 -0.70 10.98
CA ASP A 78 10.10 -0.80 10.11
C ASP A 78 11.21 -1.47 10.92
N LEU A 79 11.57 -2.70 10.54
CA LEU A 79 12.55 -3.50 11.28
C LEU A 79 13.98 -3.29 10.77
N GLU A 80 14.13 -2.48 9.73
CA GLU A 80 15.43 -2.11 9.17
C GLU A 80 15.46 -0.63 8.80
N GLU A 81 16.08 0.19 9.66
CA GLU A 81 16.20 1.64 9.46
C GLU A 81 16.93 2.03 8.17
N GLU A 82 17.80 1.17 7.65
CA GLU A 82 18.53 1.40 6.39
C GLU A 82 17.72 1.02 5.14
N LYS A 83 16.57 0.35 5.31
CA LYS A 83 15.73 -0.09 4.21
C LYS A 83 14.58 0.87 4.01
N PHE A 84 14.57 1.50 2.84
CA PHE A 84 13.54 2.44 2.42
C PHE A 84 12.31 1.66 1.98
N ILE A 85 11.45 1.34 2.94
CA ILE A 85 10.21 0.61 2.69
C ILE A 85 9.09 1.63 2.50
N HIS A 86 8.58 1.71 1.27
CA HIS A 86 7.38 2.47 0.99
C HIS A 86 6.18 1.53 0.83
N GLN A 87 5.45 1.33 1.94
CA GLN A 87 4.22 0.52 1.98
C GLN A 87 3.00 1.45 2.17
N PRO A 88 2.30 1.79 1.07
CA PRO A 88 1.11 2.64 1.13
C PRO A 88 -0.22 1.87 0.96
N PHE A 89 -0.19 0.61 0.56
CA PHE A 89 -1.41 -0.14 0.26
C PHE A 89 -2.19 -0.49 1.52
N ARG A 90 -3.52 -0.51 1.41
CA ARG A 90 -4.46 -0.80 2.50
C ARG A 90 -5.34 -1.98 2.11
N LEU A 91 -6.68 -1.86 2.22
CA LEU A 91 -7.59 -2.83 1.59
C LEU A 91 -7.34 -2.89 0.08
N GLN A 92 -7.83 -3.94 -0.59
CA GLN A 92 -7.66 -4.05 -2.05
C GLN A 92 -8.11 -2.78 -2.75
N ASN A 93 -7.24 -2.29 -3.65
CA ASN A 93 -7.43 -1.05 -4.39
C ASN A 93 -7.49 0.22 -3.52
N GLN A 94 -7.00 0.18 -2.29
CA GLN A 94 -6.88 1.34 -1.43
C GLN A 94 -5.41 1.70 -1.22
N TYR A 95 -5.17 3.00 -1.28
CA TYR A 95 -3.86 3.61 -1.10
C TYR A 95 -3.96 4.65 0.01
N ALA A 96 -3.04 4.66 0.96
CA ALA A 96 -3.03 5.64 2.04
C ALA A 96 -2.58 7.00 1.55
N ASP A 97 -3.43 8.00 1.73
CA ASP A 97 -3.08 9.40 1.57
C ASP A 97 -2.61 9.92 2.94
N GLU A 98 -1.30 10.07 3.13
CA GLU A 98 -0.74 10.55 4.39
C GLU A 98 -1.12 12.00 4.70
N GLU A 99 -1.36 12.83 3.68
CA GLU A 99 -1.69 14.24 3.86
C GLU A 99 -3.07 14.39 4.49
N THR A 100 -4.04 13.59 4.04
CA THR A 100 -5.41 13.66 4.54
C THR A 100 -5.75 12.62 5.61
N GLY A 101 -4.93 11.58 5.77
CA GLY A 101 -5.21 10.40 6.59
C GLY A 101 -6.32 9.50 6.03
N LEU A 102 -6.79 9.76 4.81
CA LEU A 102 -7.83 8.98 4.13
C LEU A 102 -7.19 7.89 3.27
N HIS A 103 -8.02 7.01 2.73
CA HIS A 103 -7.56 5.98 1.80
C HIS A 103 -8.16 6.27 0.43
N TYR A 104 -7.30 6.62 -0.52
CA TYR A 104 -7.70 6.82 -1.91
C TYR A 104 -8.08 5.49 -2.55
N ASN A 105 -9.23 5.48 -3.22
CA ASN A 105 -9.76 4.35 -3.95
C ASN A 105 -10.34 4.86 -5.28
N PHE A 106 -9.51 4.84 -6.32
CA PHE A 106 -9.79 5.33 -7.68
C PHE A 106 -10.34 6.75 -7.86
N PHE A 107 -11.53 7.03 -7.36
CA PHE A 107 -12.23 8.30 -7.53
C PHE A 107 -12.93 8.73 -6.24
N ARG A 108 -12.68 8.02 -5.14
CA ARG A 108 -13.33 8.26 -3.85
C ARG A 108 -12.31 8.10 -2.73
N TYR A 109 -12.50 8.87 -1.67
CA TYR A 109 -11.76 8.71 -0.44
C TYR A 109 -12.56 7.89 0.56
N TYR A 110 -11.91 6.91 1.17
CA TYR A 110 -12.42 6.08 2.25
C TYR A 110 -11.87 6.60 3.58
N GLU A 111 -12.75 6.83 4.54
CA GLU A 111 -12.40 7.24 5.90
C GLU A 111 -12.27 5.99 6.78
N PRO A 112 -11.04 5.53 7.08
CA PRO A 112 -10.80 4.25 7.73
C PRO A 112 -11.15 4.26 9.23
N ASN A 113 -11.33 5.44 9.82
CA ASN A 113 -11.73 5.62 11.21
C ASN A 113 -13.18 5.19 11.46
N ILE A 114 -14.05 5.42 10.48
CA ILE A 114 -15.49 5.18 10.57
C ILE A 114 -15.99 4.16 9.54
N GLY A 115 -15.12 3.67 8.67
CA GLY A 115 -15.37 2.52 7.81
C GLY A 115 -16.22 2.81 6.56
N ARG A 116 -16.20 4.03 6.01
CA ARG A 116 -17.03 4.41 4.85
C ARG A 116 -16.36 5.42 3.92
N PHE A 117 -16.87 5.52 2.69
CA PHE A 117 -16.49 6.57 1.77
C PHE A 117 -16.97 7.96 2.24
N THR A 118 -16.16 8.98 1.99
CA THR A 118 -16.46 10.39 2.32
C THR A 118 -17.53 10.98 1.41
N ILE A 119 -17.65 10.46 0.18
CA ILE A 119 -18.68 10.83 -0.78
C ILE A 119 -19.78 9.79 -0.73
N THR A 120 -21.01 10.25 -0.50
CA THR A 120 -22.21 9.43 -0.72
C THR A 120 -22.33 9.09 -2.20
N THR A 121 -22.33 7.80 -2.51
CA THR A 121 -22.54 7.37 -3.89
C THR A 121 -23.94 7.81 -4.33
N LYS A 122 -24.05 8.60 -5.40
CA LYS A 122 -25.29 8.73 -6.19
C LYS A 122 -25.55 7.45 -7.01
N LEU A 123 -25.34 6.27 -6.42
CA LEU A 123 -25.76 5.03 -7.03
C LEU A 123 -27.21 4.80 -6.61
N GLY A 124 -28.10 5.38 -7.41
CA GLY A 124 -29.53 5.11 -7.55
C GLY A 124 -30.31 4.64 -6.34
N TYR A 125 -31.20 5.50 -5.84
CA TYR A 125 -32.55 5.01 -5.53
C TYR A 125 -33.01 4.20 -6.75
N ARG A 126 -33.13 2.88 -6.61
CA ARG A 126 -34.10 2.17 -7.43
C ARG A 126 -35.44 2.61 -6.89
N GLU A 127 -36.13 3.49 -7.61
CA GLU A 127 -37.57 3.60 -7.44
C GLU A 127 -38.19 2.27 -7.88
N ASN A 128 -38.98 1.74 -6.94
CA ASN A 128 -39.87 0.57 -6.98
C ASN A 128 -39.23 -0.82 -6.88
#